data_AF-A0A7C9LL46-F1
#
_entry.id   AF-A0A7C9LL46-F1
#
_cell.length_a   1.000
_cell.length_b   1.000
_cell.length_c   1.000
_cell.angle_alpha   90.00
_cell.angle_beta   90.00
_cell.angle_gamma   90.00
#
_symmetry.space_group_name_H-M   'P 1'
#
loop_
_entity.id
_entity.type
_entity.pdbx_description
1 polymer ?
#
loop_
_entity_poly.entity_id
_entity_poly.type
_entity_poly.pdbx_seq_one_letter_code
_entity_poly.pdbx_strand_id
1 'polypeptide(L)'
;MKLAWILWLSHVLPQPAADSLCLSTTVYLEARDQSALGQQAVAEVALRRRDSGLWGDNLCSVVTAKKQFAPTIVPADTRLRGGEAWSNAVSVALEAERNWALPYGQRQEVVPGASHFAAHAIATPAWSNAFQVARIGDHTFYRVQTLKPRHG
;
A
#
# COMPACT_ATOMS: atom_id res chain seq x y z
N MET A 1 10.55 4.35 15.02
CA MET A 1 9.37 4.74 15.84
C MET A 1 8.48 3.53 16.09
N LYS A 2 7.63 3.49 17.13
CA LYS A 2 6.66 2.37 17.29
C LYS A 2 5.46 2.58 16.36
N LEU A 3 4.91 1.49 15.82
CA LEU A 3 3.72 1.53 14.98
C LEU A 3 2.53 2.19 15.68
N ALA A 4 2.26 1.86 16.94
CA ALA A 4 1.18 2.49 17.71
C ALA A 4 1.27 4.03 17.76
N TRP A 5 2.49 4.58 17.87
CA TRP A 5 2.70 6.03 17.87
C TRP A 5 2.42 6.64 16.49
N ILE A 6 2.80 5.96 15.42
CA ILE A 6 2.55 6.40 14.04
C ILE A 6 1.05 6.39 13.73
N LEU A 7 0.36 5.31 14.09
CA LEU A 7 -1.08 5.20 13.91
C LEU A 7 -1.82 6.23 14.76
N TRP A 8 -1.40 6.47 16.00
CA TRP A 8 -1.98 7.55 16.79
C TRP A 8 -1.77 8.92 16.13
N LEU A 9 -0.56 9.21 15.66
CA LEU A 9 -0.25 10.47 14.99
C LEU A 9 -1.09 10.68 13.73
N SER A 10 -1.35 9.63 12.94
CA SER A 10 -2.17 9.76 11.73
C SER A 10 -3.63 10.15 12.01
N HIS A 11 -4.16 9.92 13.21
CA HIS A 11 -5.51 10.38 13.59
C HIS A 11 -5.56 11.87 13.94
N VAL A 12 -4.40 12.47 14.28
CA VAL A 12 -4.30 13.89 14.68
C VAL A 12 -3.87 14.77 13.50
N LEU A 13 -3.19 14.20 12.51
CA LEU A 13 -2.74 14.93 11.33
C LEU A 13 -3.91 15.31 10.40
N PRO A 14 -3.87 16.50 9.78
CA PRO A 14 -4.81 16.83 8.72
C PRO A 14 -4.53 16.02 7.45
N GLN A 15 -5.52 15.90 6.58
CA GLN A 15 -5.31 15.40 5.23
C GLN A 15 -4.62 16.48 4.35
N PRO A 16 -3.72 16.11 3.42
CA PRO A 16 -3.33 14.75 3.04
C PRO A 16 -2.21 14.13 3.90
N ALA A 17 -1.68 14.85 4.90
CA ALA A 17 -0.51 14.40 5.68
C ALA A 17 -0.76 13.07 6.43
N ALA A 18 -1.97 12.86 6.93
CA ALA A 18 -2.37 11.59 7.52
C ALA A 18 -2.30 10.43 6.50
N ASP A 19 -2.86 10.62 5.30
CA ASP A 19 -2.83 9.62 4.22
C ASP A 19 -1.40 9.29 3.78
N SER A 20 -0.55 10.30 3.59
CA SER A 20 0.87 10.09 3.26
C SER A 20 1.61 9.30 4.33
N LEU A 21 1.34 9.57 5.62
CA LEU A 21 1.93 8.83 6.73
C LEU A 21 1.46 7.36 6.75
N CYS A 22 0.16 7.13 6.53
CA CYS A 22 -0.43 5.79 6.46
C CYS A 22 0.12 4.99 5.28
N LEU A 23 0.25 5.61 4.10
CA LEU A 23 0.82 4.96 2.92
C LEU A 23 2.30 4.64 3.13
N SER A 24 3.11 5.59 3.62
CA SER A 24 4.54 5.39 3.90
C SER A 24 4.77 4.24 4.88
N THR A 25 3.94 4.17 5.93
CA THR A 25 3.98 3.10 6.93
C THR A 25 3.67 1.74 6.33
N THR A 26 2.66 1.70 5.46
CA THR A 26 2.28 0.49 4.74
C THR A 26 3.39 0.02 3.80
N VAL A 27 3.92 0.90 2.96
CA VAL A 27 5.04 0.58 2.05
C VAL A 27 6.24 0.07 2.83
N TYR A 28 6.58 0.68 3.96
CA TYR A 28 7.68 0.22 4.81
C TYR A 28 7.41 -1.18 5.37
N LEU A 29 6.22 -1.44 5.92
CA LEU A 29 5.94 -2.72 6.55
C LEU A 29 5.77 -3.86 5.56
N GLU A 30 5.26 -3.57 4.36
CA GLU A 30 4.98 -4.56 3.32
C GLU A 30 6.18 -4.82 2.41
N ALA A 31 7.04 -3.81 2.17
CA ALA A 31 7.98 -3.87 1.04
C ALA A 31 9.34 -3.18 1.28
N ARG A 32 9.74 -2.89 2.53
CA ARG A 32 11.03 -2.20 2.82
C ARG A 32 12.28 -2.90 2.28
N ASP A 33 12.23 -4.21 2.05
CA ASP A 33 13.31 -5.04 1.51
C ASP A 33 13.18 -5.25 -0.01
N GLN A 34 12.16 -4.68 -0.63
CA GLN A 34 11.92 -4.74 -2.06
C GLN A 34 12.61 -3.58 -2.79
N SER A 35 12.79 -3.74 -4.10
CA SER A 35 13.21 -2.65 -4.98
C SER A 35 12.20 -1.50 -4.96
N ALA A 36 12.62 -0.30 -5.40
CA ALA A 36 11.73 0.85 -5.51
C ALA A 36 10.48 0.54 -6.35
N LEU A 37 10.62 -0.24 -7.43
CA LEU A 37 9.52 -0.71 -8.26
C LEU A 37 8.53 -1.60 -7.48
N GLY A 38 9.02 -2.48 -6.61
CA GLY A 38 8.18 -3.33 -5.75
C GLY A 38 7.43 -2.53 -4.69
N GLN A 39 8.10 -1.53 -4.10
CA GLN A 39 7.47 -0.59 -3.16
C GLN A 39 6.38 0.26 -3.84
N GLN A 40 6.65 0.74 -5.07
CA GLN A 40 5.67 1.47 -5.88
C GLN A 40 4.45 0.59 -6.20
N ALA A 41 4.66 -0.68 -6.54
CA ALA A 41 3.57 -1.62 -6.83
C ALA A 41 2.65 -1.87 -5.61
N VAL A 42 3.20 -1.94 -4.39
CA VAL A 42 2.39 -2.02 -3.16
C VAL A 42 1.60 -0.72 -2.92
N ALA A 43 2.27 0.43 -3.08
CA ALA A 43 1.61 1.73 -2.92
C ALA A 43 0.44 1.89 -3.91
N GLU A 44 0.65 1.47 -5.16
CA GLU A 44 -0.34 1.46 -6.22
C GLU A 44 -1.58 0.62 -5.87
N VAL A 45 -1.40 -0.57 -5.27
CA VAL A 45 -2.54 -1.38 -4.80
C VAL A 45 -3.32 -0.63 -3.72
N ALA A 46 -2.66 -0.02 -2.73
CA ALA A 46 -3.34 0.75 -1.68
C ALA A 46 -4.11 1.96 -2.24
N LEU A 47 -3.51 2.71 -3.16
CA LEU A 47 -4.12 3.85 -3.83
C LEU A 47 -5.32 3.45 -4.70
N ARG A 48 -5.21 2.35 -5.46
CA ARG A 48 -6.32 1.81 -6.25
C ARG A 48 -7.47 1.34 -5.35
N ARG A 49 -7.16 0.74 -4.20
CA ARG A 49 -8.17 0.35 -3.21
C ARG A 49 -8.87 1.57 -2.60
N ARG A 50 -8.15 2.67 -2.33
CA ARG A 50 -8.75 3.95 -1.92
C ARG A 50 -9.72 4.46 -2.98
N ASP A 51 -9.30 4.55 -4.24
CA ASP A 51 -10.15 5.07 -5.32
C ASP A 51 -11.44 4.23 -5.50
N SER A 52 -11.40 2.93 -5.18
CA SER A 52 -12.57 2.06 -5.21
C SER A 52 -13.58 2.30 -4.07
N GLY A 53 -13.12 2.85 -2.95
CA GLY A 53 -13.90 3.06 -1.72
C GLY A 53 -14.41 1.80 -1.03
N LEU A 54 -14.06 0.59 -1.49
CA LEU A 54 -14.51 -0.66 -0.87
C LEU A 54 -14.00 -0.84 0.57
N TRP A 55 -12.88 -0.22 0.93
CA TRP A 55 -12.25 -0.30 2.26
C TRP A 55 -12.24 1.04 3.01
N GLY A 56 -13.05 2.01 2.55
CA GLY A 56 -13.15 3.35 3.14
C GLY A 56 -12.71 4.46 2.20
N ASP A 57 -12.94 5.69 2.64
CA ASP A 57 -12.87 6.88 1.77
C ASP A 57 -11.50 7.58 1.77
N ASN A 58 -10.54 7.10 2.56
CA ASN A 58 -9.17 7.64 2.63
C ASN A 58 -8.13 6.52 2.77
N LEU A 59 -6.84 6.84 2.52
CA LEU A 59 -5.77 5.84 2.53
C LEU A 59 -5.60 5.20 3.90
N CYS A 60 -5.71 5.97 4.98
CA CYS A 60 -5.63 5.40 6.33
C CYS A 60 -6.68 4.31 6.54
N SER A 61 -7.93 4.55 6.17
CA SER A 61 -9.02 3.55 6.30
C SER A 61 -8.72 2.27 5.53
N VAL A 62 -8.18 2.41 4.32
CA VAL A 62 -7.80 1.28 3.46
C VAL A 62 -6.69 0.43 4.09
N VAL A 63 -5.61 1.07 4.54
CA VAL A 63 -4.44 0.34 5.04
C VAL A 63 -4.63 -0.15 6.48
N THR A 64 -5.54 0.47 7.23
CA THR A 64 -5.97 -0.01 8.55
C THR A 64 -7.22 -0.88 8.49
N ALA A 65 -7.68 -1.29 7.30
CA ALA A 65 -8.76 -2.26 7.18
C ALA A 65 -8.29 -3.63 7.70
N LYS A 66 -9.18 -4.31 8.43
CA LYS A 66 -8.87 -5.55 9.15
C LYS A 66 -8.21 -6.59 8.24
N LYS A 67 -6.97 -6.98 8.58
CA LYS A 67 -6.19 -8.02 7.90
C LYS A 67 -5.98 -7.75 6.39
N GLN A 68 -6.03 -6.49 5.96
CA GLN A 68 -5.78 -6.13 4.57
C GLN A 68 -4.32 -5.80 4.30
N PHE A 69 -3.67 -5.17 5.28
CA PHE A 69 -2.26 -4.79 5.24
C PHE A 69 -1.60 -5.00 6.59
N ALA A 70 -0.27 -5.04 6.58
CA ALA A 70 0.63 -5.20 7.71
C ALA A 70 0.32 -4.29 8.91
N PRO A 71 -0.09 -3.01 8.77
CA PRO A 71 -0.43 -2.15 9.92
C PRO A 71 -1.48 -2.75 10.88
N THR A 72 -2.32 -3.69 10.43
CA THR A 72 -3.33 -4.38 11.26
C THR A 72 -3.01 -5.84 11.57
N ILE A 73 -1.88 -6.33 11.08
CA ILE A 73 -1.44 -7.72 11.23
C ILE A 73 -0.27 -7.80 12.22
N VAL A 74 0.70 -6.89 12.09
CA VAL A 74 1.88 -6.87 12.97
C VAL A 74 1.54 -6.32 14.36
N PRO A 75 2.29 -6.70 15.41
CA PRO A 75 2.09 -6.16 16.76
C PRO A 75 2.15 -4.62 16.81
N ALA A 76 1.31 -3.99 17.62
CA ALA A 76 1.27 -2.52 17.74
C ALA A 76 2.60 -1.92 18.28
N ASP A 77 3.39 -2.70 19.01
CA ASP A 77 4.70 -2.32 19.52
C ASP A 77 5.85 -2.52 18.51
N THR A 78 5.54 -3.02 17.29
CA THR A 78 6.48 -3.13 16.17
C THR A 78 7.24 -1.83 15.99
N ARG A 79 8.57 -1.91 16.04
CA ARG A 79 9.45 -0.76 15.87
C ARG A 79 9.91 -0.69 14.43
N LEU A 80 9.56 0.40 13.75
CA LEU A 80 10.16 0.75 12.47
C LEU A 80 11.60 1.22 12.73
N ARG A 81 12.56 0.51 12.12
CA ARG A 81 14.03 0.64 12.29
C ARG A 81 14.68 0.92 10.93
N GLY A 82 15.90 1.46 10.92
CA GLY A 82 16.63 1.78 9.68
C GLY A 82 16.10 3.05 9.04
N GLY A 83 16.79 4.17 9.27
CA GLY A 83 16.39 5.49 8.75
C GLY A 83 16.30 5.52 7.22
N GLU A 84 17.21 4.83 6.54
CA GLU A 84 17.22 4.75 5.08
C GLU A 84 16.00 4.00 4.52
N ALA A 85 15.69 2.81 5.04
CA ALA A 85 14.51 2.06 4.60
C ALA A 85 13.21 2.83 4.85
N TRP A 86 13.11 3.55 5.97
CA TRP A 86 11.99 4.46 6.23
C TRP A 86 11.96 5.63 5.23
N SER A 87 13.09 6.28 4.99
CA SER A 87 13.20 7.39 4.03
C SER A 87 12.80 6.96 2.62
N ASN A 88 13.24 5.76 2.19
CA ASN A 88 12.89 5.20 0.88
C ASN A 88 11.39 4.94 0.76
N ALA A 89 10.79 4.33 1.77
CA ALA A 89 9.34 4.08 1.80
C ALA A 89 8.53 5.39 1.76
N VAL A 90 8.97 6.43 2.47
CA VAL A 90 8.36 7.76 2.43
C VAL A 90 8.49 8.38 1.03
N SER A 91 9.68 8.37 0.44
CA SER A 91 9.91 8.91 -0.91
C SER A 91 9.02 8.20 -1.94
N VAL A 92 8.97 6.87 -1.92
CA VAL A 92 8.13 6.06 -2.83
C VAL A 92 6.65 6.34 -2.63
N ALA A 93 6.18 6.42 -1.38
CA ALA A 93 4.78 6.72 -1.10
C ALA A 93 4.36 8.10 -1.66
N LEU A 94 5.18 9.13 -1.43
CA LEU A 94 4.91 10.48 -1.93
C LEU A 94 4.99 10.55 -3.47
N GLU A 95 5.91 9.80 -4.10
CA GLU A 95 5.97 9.67 -5.55
C GLU A 95 4.72 8.98 -6.12
N ALA A 96 4.29 7.90 -5.49
CA ALA A 96 3.09 7.18 -5.89
C ALA A 96 1.84 8.08 -5.76
N GLU A 97 1.71 8.85 -4.67
CA GLU A 97 0.62 9.83 -4.50
C GLU A 97 0.63 10.91 -5.58
N ARG A 98 1.81 11.47 -5.91
CA ARG A 98 1.96 12.45 -7.01
C ARG A 98 1.55 11.86 -8.35
N ASN A 99 1.96 10.63 -8.64
CA ASN A 99 1.55 9.92 -9.85
C ASN A 99 0.03 9.66 -9.86
N TRP A 100 -0.55 9.26 -8.72
CA TRP A 100 -1.99 8.97 -8.62
C TRP A 100 -2.89 10.21 -8.69
N ALA A 101 -2.32 11.40 -8.45
CA ALA A 101 -3.01 12.67 -8.67
C ALA A 101 -3.19 13.01 -10.15
N LEU A 102 -2.48 12.33 -11.06
CA LEU A 102 -2.69 12.47 -12.50
C LEU A 102 -4.03 11.84 -12.93
N PRO A 103 -4.64 12.31 -14.04
CA PRO A 103 -5.80 11.66 -14.65
C PRO A 103 -5.51 10.17 -14.96
N TYR A 104 -6.52 9.30 -14.87
CA TYR A 104 -6.36 7.84 -15.01
C TYR A 104 -5.49 7.40 -16.19
N GLY A 105 -5.70 7.97 -17.39
CA GLY A 105 -4.92 7.62 -18.59
C GLY A 105 -3.50 8.18 -18.65
N GLN A 106 -3.07 8.97 -17.66
CA GLN A 106 -1.74 9.59 -17.59
C GLN A 106 -0.89 9.03 -16.44
N ARG A 107 -1.48 8.21 -15.56
CA ARG A 107 -0.76 7.56 -14.47
C ARG A 107 0.23 6.54 -15.04
N GLN A 108 1.43 6.51 -14.48
CA GLN A 108 2.37 5.43 -14.73
C GLN A 108 2.05 4.28 -13.77
N GLU A 109 1.43 3.22 -14.27
CA GLU A 109 1.07 2.03 -13.47
C GLU A 109 2.13 0.95 -13.61
N VAL A 110 2.64 0.47 -12.48
CA VAL A 110 3.58 -0.64 -12.36
C VAL A 110 2.85 -1.98 -12.41
N VAL A 111 1.66 -2.06 -11.81
CA VAL A 111 0.84 -3.27 -11.71
C VAL A 111 -0.62 -2.99 -12.10
N PRO A 112 -0.87 -2.61 -13.37
CA PRO A 112 -2.17 -2.14 -13.83
C PRO A 112 -3.27 -3.16 -13.54
N GLY A 113 -4.30 -2.71 -12.82
CA GLY A 113 -5.45 -3.53 -12.44
C GLY A 113 -5.21 -4.54 -11.31
N ALA A 114 -4.03 -4.57 -10.68
CA ALA A 114 -3.80 -5.41 -9.50
C ALA A 114 -4.63 -4.91 -8.31
N SER A 115 -5.40 -5.79 -7.69
CA SER A 115 -6.19 -5.49 -6.49
C SER A 115 -5.59 -6.12 -5.23
N HIS A 116 -4.70 -7.08 -5.36
CA HIS A 116 -4.11 -7.86 -4.28
C HIS A 116 -2.64 -8.17 -4.58
N PHE A 117 -1.86 -8.49 -3.56
CA PHE A 117 -0.52 -9.03 -3.69
C PHE A 117 -0.24 -10.03 -2.58
N ALA A 118 0.66 -10.97 -2.83
CA ALA A 118 1.11 -11.94 -1.84
C ALA A 118 2.61 -12.20 -1.98
N ALA A 119 3.31 -12.24 -0.85
CA ALA A 119 4.63 -12.85 -0.74
C ALA A 119 4.42 -14.34 -0.49
N HIS A 120 4.54 -15.18 -1.52
CA HIS A 120 4.27 -16.63 -1.42
C HIS A 120 5.20 -17.37 -0.46
N ALA A 121 6.36 -16.78 -0.14
CA ALA A 121 7.24 -17.28 0.90
C ALA A 121 6.61 -17.17 2.31
N ILE A 122 5.60 -16.31 2.49
CA ILE A 122 4.97 -16.00 3.77
C ILE A 122 3.55 -16.58 3.85
N ALA A 123 2.77 -16.47 2.77
CA ALA A 123 1.38 -16.90 2.76
C ALA A 123 0.90 -17.33 1.37
N THR A 124 0.00 -18.32 1.34
CA THR A 124 -0.71 -18.75 0.13
C THR A 124 -2.22 -18.50 0.31
N PRO A 125 -2.73 -17.32 -0.06
CA PRO A 125 -4.14 -17.00 0.11
C PRO A 125 -5.03 -17.80 -0.86
N ALA A 126 -6.30 -18.03 -0.51
CA ALA A 126 -7.23 -18.82 -1.32
C ALA A 126 -7.44 -18.25 -2.74
N TRP A 127 -7.27 -16.94 -2.93
CA TRP A 127 -7.35 -16.25 -4.22
C TRP A 127 -6.04 -16.25 -5.03
N SER A 128 -4.99 -16.95 -4.58
CA SER A 128 -3.68 -17.00 -5.25
C SER A 128 -3.69 -17.67 -6.63
N ASN A 129 -4.80 -18.30 -7.02
CA ASN A 129 -5.08 -18.81 -8.35
C ASN A 129 -5.69 -17.74 -9.30
N ALA A 130 -5.94 -16.52 -8.84
CA ALA A 130 -6.42 -15.43 -9.66
C ALA A 130 -5.41 -15.02 -10.75
N PHE A 131 -5.84 -14.18 -11.69
CA PHE A 131 -4.98 -13.67 -12.75
C PHE A 131 -3.76 -12.94 -12.17
N GLN A 132 -2.57 -13.43 -12.49
CA GLN A 132 -1.30 -12.81 -12.11
C GLN A 132 -1.01 -11.63 -13.04
N VAL A 133 -0.94 -10.43 -12.47
CA VAL A 133 -0.63 -9.19 -13.21
C VAL A 133 0.88 -9.09 -13.43
N ALA A 134 1.66 -9.30 -12.37
CA ALA A 134 3.11 -9.27 -12.41
C ALA A 134 3.70 -9.99 -11.20
N ARG A 135 4.99 -10.33 -11.29
CA ARG A 135 5.82 -10.71 -10.14
C ARG A 135 7.00 -9.74 -10.06
N ILE A 136 7.16 -9.08 -8.92
CA ILE A 136 8.20 -8.07 -8.69
C ILE A 136 8.83 -8.39 -7.33
N GLY A 137 10.13 -8.69 -7.34
CA GLY A 137 10.80 -9.21 -6.15
C GLY A 137 10.16 -10.53 -5.70
N ASP A 138 9.83 -10.63 -4.41
CA ASP A 138 9.16 -11.80 -3.84
C ASP A 138 7.62 -11.74 -3.90
N HIS A 139 7.06 -10.58 -4.27
CA HIS A 139 5.63 -10.37 -4.41
C HIS A 139 5.09 -10.81 -5.77
N THR A 140 3.96 -11.54 -5.74
CA THR A 140 3.09 -11.69 -6.91
C THR A 140 1.87 -10.80 -6.75
N PHE A 141 1.57 -10.00 -7.76
CA PHE A 141 0.43 -9.08 -7.83
C PHE A 141 -0.69 -9.71 -8.65
N TYR A 142 -1.92 -9.57 -8.16
CA TYR A 142 -3.08 -10.29 -8.64
C TYR A 142 -4.25 -9.36 -8.95
N ARG A 143 -4.98 -9.70 -10.00
CA ARG A 143 -6.31 -9.16 -10.30
C ARG A 143 -7.35 -10.16 -9.85
N VAL A 144 -7.65 -10.15 -8.55
CA VAL A 144 -8.70 -10.99 -7.92
C VAL A 144 -10.09 -10.46 -8.27
N GLN A 145 -10.23 -9.13 -8.26
CA GLN A 145 -11.42 -8.42 -8.69
C GLN A 145 -11.04 -7.15 -9.43
N THR A 146 -11.91 -6.69 -10.32
CA THR A 146 -11.81 -5.38 -10.97
C THR A 146 -12.27 -4.30 -10.01
N LEU A 147 -11.39 -3.36 -9.69
CA LEU A 147 -11.70 -2.20 -8.85
C LEU A 147 -12.07 -1.02 -9.75
N LYS A 148 -13.35 -0.64 -9.75
CA LYS A 148 -13.81 0.57 -10.44
C LYS A 148 -13.65 1.78 -9.51
N PRO A 149 -13.07 2.89 -9.97
CA PRO A 149 -13.02 4.10 -9.17
C PRO A 149 -14.41 4.68 -8.91
N ARG A 150 -14.61 5.28 -7.73
CA ARG A 150 -15.89 5.95 -7.38
C ARG A 150 -16.13 7.26 -8.13
N HIS A 151 -15.07 7.92 -8.58
CA HIS A 151 -15.10 9.24 -9.21
C HIS A 151 -14.48 9.21 -10.62
N GLY A 152 -14.76 8.17 -11.39
CA GLY A 152 -14.28 7.98 -12.76
C GLY A 152 -15.40 7.68 -13.74
#